data_AF-A0A6L7S068-F1
#
_entry.id   AF-A0A6L7S068-F1
#
_cell.length_a   1.000
_cell.length_b   1.000
_cell.length_c   1.000
_cell.angle_alpha   90.00
_cell.angle_beta   90.00
_cell.angle_gamma   90.00
#
_symmetry.space_group_name_H-M   'P 1'
#
loop_
_entity.id
_entity.type
_entity.pdbx_description
1 polymer ?
#
loop_
_entity_poly.entity_id
_entity_poly.type
_entity_poly.pdbx_seq_one_letter_code
_entity_poly.pdbx_strand_id
1 'polypeptide(L)'
;MPRVPWARVEAPMTIATLEDKIQAAGGPVDMLRNAPSGPYQFPNRAEFTNWRDEQEAWRRGAVLFGQSFHMTDLYVEGPDTRRFCESLAVNSMANWRRNVAKQFVQCSADGNIVGDGIIFILEESKANIVNKPVNANWTMYHAEKEGFDVSLDLDSRALDNKRRRKCYRFEVQGPNAWGILEKLNGGPITGFTFFGMGEISIAGRTVRALRHGMAGAAEPGTEVSLTWGEPDGGTAKPTVERHVQTEIACIVEPCPISIEAREAYRN
;
A
#
# COMPACT_ATOMS: atom_id res chain seq x y z
N MET A 1 -24.59 36.65 -52.25
CA MET A 1 -23.77 35.54 -51.69
C MET A 1 -24.00 35.49 -50.18
N PRO A 2 -24.47 34.37 -49.61
CA PRO A 2 -24.68 34.28 -48.16
C PRO A 2 -23.35 34.03 -47.45
N ARG A 3 -23.10 34.78 -46.35
CA ARG A 3 -21.93 34.59 -45.48
C ARG A 3 -22.04 33.26 -44.75
N VAL A 4 -21.04 32.39 -44.94
CA VAL A 4 -20.85 31.17 -44.17
C VAL A 4 -20.55 31.56 -42.71
N PRO A 5 -21.23 30.99 -41.69
CA PRO A 5 -20.83 31.19 -40.30
C PRO A 5 -19.46 30.55 -40.11
N TRP A 6 -18.50 31.36 -39.68
CA TRP A 6 -17.21 30.87 -39.22
C TRP A 6 -17.44 29.80 -38.14
N ALA A 7 -16.99 28.59 -38.40
CA ALA A 7 -16.87 27.58 -37.36
C ALA A 7 -16.01 28.20 -36.25
N ARG A 8 -16.50 28.15 -35.00
CA ARG A 8 -15.63 28.31 -33.85
C ARG A 8 -14.57 27.23 -33.97
N VAL A 9 -13.37 27.61 -34.37
CA VAL A 9 -12.19 26.78 -34.15
C VAL A 9 -12.02 26.79 -32.64
N GLU A 10 -12.53 25.76 -31.96
CA GLU A 10 -12.19 25.52 -30.57
C GLU A 10 -10.67 25.44 -30.50
N ALA A 11 -10.06 26.33 -29.70
CA ALA A 11 -8.64 26.25 -29.41
C ALA A 11 -8.36 24.83 -28.88
N PRO A 12 -7.26 24.19 -29.29
CA PRO A 12 -6.91 22.87 -28.75
C PRO A 12 -6.87 22.98 -27.23
N MET A 13 -7.70 22.22 -26.53
CA MET A 13 -7.71 22.20 -25.06
C MET A 13 -6.28 21.91 -24.59
N THR A 14 -5.66 22.89 -23.93
CA THR A 14 -4.37 22.70 -23.27
C THR A 14 -4.62 21.82 -22.06
N ILE A 15 -4.23 20.55 -22.16
CA ILE A 15 -4.38 19.58 -21.09
C ILE A 15 -3.40 19.94 -19.96
N ALA A 16 -3.88 20.59 -18.90
CA ALA A 16 -3.06 20.98 -17.74
C ALA A 16 -3.40 20.16 -16.49
N THR A 17 -4.65 19.70 -16.37
CA THR A 17 -5.18 19.03 -15.18
C THR A 17 -5.79 17.66 -15.51
N LEU A 18 -6.12 16.88 -14.46
CA LEU A 18 -6.88 15.64 -14.63
C LEU A 18 -8.29 15.93 -15.19
N GLU A 19 -8.90 17.04 -14.78
CA GLU A 19 -10.23 17.46 -15.26
C GLU A 19 -10.21 17.70 -16.78
N ASP A 20 -9.21 18.45 -17.28
CA ASP A 20 -9.07 18.70 -18.73
C ASP A 20 -8.95 17.40 -19.52
N LYS A 21 -8.24 16.39 -18.98
CA LYS A 21 -8.11 15.07 -19.61
C LYS A 21 -9.42 14.31 -19.67
N ILE A 22 -10.17 14.32 -18.57
CA ILE A 22 -11.47 13.65 -18.48
C ILE A 22 -12.44 14.26 -19.49
N GLN A 23 -12.52 15.59 -19.54
CA GLN A 23 -13.38 16.30 -20.48
C GLN A 23 -12.96 16.06 -21.94
N ALA A 24 -11.66 16.13 -22.25
CA ALA A 24 -11.15 15.86 -23.60
C ALA A 24 -11.42 14.43 -24.09
N ALA A 25 -11.50 13.46 -23.18
CA ALA A 25 -11.79 12.07 -23.50
C ALA A 25 -13.30 11.73 -23.55
N GLY A 26 -14.19 12.70 -23.26
CA GLY A 26 -15.63 12.46 -23.19
C GLY A 26 -16.10 11.75 -21.91
N GLY A 27 -15.23 11.67 -20.89
CA GLY A 27 -15.53 11.08 -19.59
C GLY A 27 -14.43 10.13 -19.06
N PRO A 28 -14.49 9.77 -17.77
CA PRO A 28 -13.42 9.02 -17.11
C PRO A 28 -13.34 7.56 -17.58
N VAL A 29 -14.47 6.94 -17.94
CA VAL A 29 -14.50 5.54 -18.40
C VAL A 29 -13.78 5.39 -19.74
N ASP A 30 -14.10 6.26 -20.70
CA ASP A 30 -13.47 6.24 -22.02
C ASP A 30 -11.99 6.61 -21.94
N MET A 31 -11.64 7.58 -21.08
CA MET A 31 -10.24 7.92 -20.80
C MET A 31 -9.45 6.70 -20.29
N LEU A 32 -9.96 5.99 -19.27
CA LEU A 32 -9.23 4.92 -18.62
C LEU A 32 -9.16 3.64 -19.46
N ARG A 33 -10.25 3.27 -20.15
CA ARG A 33 -10.29 2.04 -20.96
C ARG A 33 -9.47 2.13 -22.24
N ASN A 34 -9.21 3.35 -22.73
CA ASN A 34 -8.42 3.61 -23.94
C ASN A 34 -7.05 4.22 -23.62
N ALA A 35 -6.62 4.23 -22.36
CA ALA A 35 -5.34 4.80 -21.97
C ALA A 35 -4.16 4.02 -22.60
N PRO A 36 -3.18 4.70 -23.21
CA PRO A 36 -2.04 4.05 -23.86
C PRO A 36 -0.95 3.60 -22.86
N SER A 37 -1.30 3.30 -21.61
CA SER A 37 -0.35 3.08 -20.52
C SER A 37 0.33 1.70 -20.53
N GLY A 38 -0.18 0.76 -21.33
CA GLY A 38 0.30 -0.62 -21.33
C GLY A 38 0.02 -1.35 -20.00
N PRO A 39 0.62 -2.54 -19.80
CA PRO A 39 0.45 -3.31 -18.56
C PRO A 39 1.12 -2.60 -17.37
N TYR A 40 0.54 -2.76 -16.18
CA TYR A 40 1.14 -2.27 -14.95
C TYR A 40 2.39 -3.10 -14.61
N GLN A 41 3.55 -2.45 -14.59
CA GLN A 41 4.84 -3.11 -14.42
C GLN A 41 5.26 -3.21 -12.95
N PHE A 42 6.03 -4.26 -12.63
CA PHE A 42 6.83 -4.35 -11.41
C PHE A 42 8.30 -4.21 -11.79
N PRO A 43 9.03 -3.20 -11.29
CA PRO A 43 10.42 -2.92 -11.65
C PRO A 43 11.42 -3.83 -10.91
N ASN A 44 11.16 -5.14 -10.94
CA ASN A 44 11.99 -6.18 -10.35
C ASN A 44 12.38 -7.20 -11.42
N ARG A 45 13.42 -7.98 -11.15
CA ARG A 45 13.68 -9.20 -11.93
C ARG A 45 12.44 -10.10 -11.86
N ALA A 46 11.98 -10.57 -13.02
CA ALA A 46 10.75 -11.35 -13.12
C ALA A 46 10.84 -12.68 -12.36
N GLU A 47 11.98 -13.39 -12.49
CA GLU A 47 12.23 -14.70 -11.87
C GLU A 47 13.72 -14.83 -11.54
N PHE A 48 14.04 -15.36 -10.35
CA PHE A 48 15.39 -15.80 -9.96
C PHE A 48 15.59 -17.29 -10.24
N THR A 49 14.59 -18.13 -9.90
CA THR A 49 14.52 -19.53 -10.30
C THR A 49 13.42 -19.69 -11.35
N ASN A 50 12.18 -19.92 -10.92
CA ASN A 50 10.96 -19.79 -11.69
C ASN A 50 9.82 -19.41 -10.74
N TRP A 51 8.80 -18.75 -11.27
CA TRP A 51 7.74 -18.18 -10.43
C TRP A 51 7.06 -19.24 -9.53
N ARG A 52 6.85 -20.48 -10.00
CA ARG A 52 6.18 -21.53 -9.20
C ARG A 52 6.99 -21.95 -8.00
N ASP A 53 8.29 -22.19 -8.17
CA ASP A 53 9.16 -22.58 -7.06
C ASP A 53 9.27 -21.42 -6.06
N GLU A 54 9.27 -20.18 -6.55
CA GLU A 54 9.22 -18.98 -5.70
C GLU A 54 7.89 -18.88 -4.93
N GLN A 55 6.75 -19.23 -5.55
CA GLN A 55 5.45 -19.32 -4.86
C GLN A 55 5.41 -20.46 -3.84
N GLU A 56 5.92 -21.64 -4.21
CA GLU A 56 5.96 -22.80 -3.33
C GLU A 56 6.87 -22.53 -2.12
N ALA A 57 7.99 -21.84 -2.33
CA ALA A 57 8.94 -21.49 -1.26
C ALA A 57 8.32 -20.63 -0.17
N TRP A 58 7.41 -19.69 -0.48
CA TRP A 58 6.78 -18.90 0.59
C TRP A 58 5.75 -19.70 1.40
N ARG A 59 5.27 -20.84 0.89
CA ARG A 59 4.38 -21.76 1.63
C ARG A 59 5.16 -22.83 2.41
N ARG A 60 6.20 -23.40 1.81
CA ARG A 60 6.90 -24.59 2.34
C ARG A 60 8.29 -24.32 2.89
N GLY A 61 8.85 -23.12 2.66
CA GLY A 61 10.21 -22.76 3.02
C GLY A 61 10.33 -21.32 3.53
N ALA A 62 11.13 -20.50 2.84
CA ALA A 62 11.17 -19.07 3.04
C ALA A 62 11.53 -18.33 1.74
N VAL A 63 11.09 -17.08 1.63
CA VAL A 63 11.42 -16.18 0.51
C VAL A 63 11.92 -14.84 1.02
N LEU A 64 12.69 -14.13 0.18
CA LEU A 64 13.06 -12.74 0.36
C LEU A 64 12.38 -11.89 -0.73
N PHE A 65 11.33 -11.15 -0.37
CA PHE A 65 10.67 -10.25 -1.30
C PHE A 65 11.44 -8.94 -1.45
N GLY A 66 11.78 -8.58 -2.70
CA GLY A 66 12.33 -7.28 -3.07
C GLY A 66 11.25 -6.23 -3.30
N GLN A 67 11.02 -5.36 -2.32
CA GLN A 67 9.95 -4.35 -2.37
C GLN A 67 10.45 -2.93 -2.66
N SER A 68 11.77 -2.73 -2.71
CA SER A 68 12.42 -1.42 -2.79
C SER A 68 12.05 -0.54 -3.99
N PHE A 69 11.46 -1.06 -5.07
CA PHE A 69 11.36 -0.31 -6.33
C PHE A 69 9.93 0.00 -6.80
N HIS A 70 8.94 -0.77 -6.35
CA HIS A 70 7.60 -0.76 -6.95
C HIS A 70 6.60 0.20 -6.29
N MET A 71 6.86 0.61 -5.04
CA MET A 71 6.02 1.56 -4.29
C MET A 71 6.69 2.91 -4.11
N THR A 72 5.87 3.95 -3.98
CA THR A 72 6.25 5.31 -3.65
C THR A 72 6.31 5.47 -2.13
N ASP A 73 7.32 6.19 -1.65
CA ASP A 73 7.47 6.56 -0.25
C ASP A 73 7.18 8.07 -0.12
N LEU A 74 6.23 8.43 0.74
CA LEU A 74 5.96 9.82 1.12
C LEU A 74 6.29 9.99 2.60
N TYR A 75 7.29 10.81 2.90
CA TYR A 75 7.60 11.20 4.27
C TYR A 75 6.77 12.44 4.63
N VAL A 76 6.15 12.38 5.80
CA VAL A 76 5.35 13.47 6.39
C VAL A 76 5.96 13.79 7.73
N GLU A 77 6.40 15.04 7.93
CA GLU A 77 7.12 15.44 9.13
C GLU A 77 6.76 16.85 9.59
N GLY A 78 6.42 17.00 10.87
CA GLY A 78 5.99 18.26 11.45
C GLY A 78 5.12 18.06 12.71
N PRO A 79 4.84 19.14 13.46
CA PRO A 79 4.05 19.06 14.70
C PRO A 79 2.62 18.53 14.48
N ASP A 80 2.04 18.74 13.29
CA ASP A 80 0.69 18.27 12.98
C ASP A 80 0.63 16.86 12.35
N THR A 81 1.76 16.14 12.22
CA THR A 81 1.83 14.86 11.48
C THR A 81 0.72 13.87 11.86
N ARG A 82 0.50 13.65 13.16
CA ARG A 82 -0.57 12.76 13.63
C ARG A 82 -1.94 13.26 13.20
N ARG A 83 -2.26 14.52 13.50
CA ARG A 83 -3.58 15.12 13.24
C ARG A 83 -3.91 15.08 11.75
N PHE A 84 -2.92 15.41 10.93
CA PHE A 84 -3.04 15.38 9.48
C PHE A 84 -3.22 13.95 8.93
N CYS A 85 -2.41 12.98 9.37
CA CYS A 85 -2.62 11.60 8.92
C CYS A 85 -3.98 11.06 9.42
N GLU A 86 -4.37 11.39 10.65
CA GLU A 86 -5.64 10.98 11.24
C GLU A 86 -6.87 11.57 10.53
N SER A 87 -6.79 12.79 9.98
CA SER A 87 -7.89 13.39 9.21
C SER A 87 -8.16 12.66 7.89
N LEU A 88 -7.16 11.98 7.32
CA LEU A 88 -7.28 11.25 6.05
C LEU A 88 -7.56 9.76 6.21
N ALA A 89 -7.35 9.20 7.41
CA ALA A 89 -7.48 7.77 7.66
C ALA A 89 -8.89 7.37 8.07
N VAL A 90 -9.40 6.28 7.46
CA VAL A 90 -10.58 5.59 7.99
C VAL A 90 -10.27 4.89 9.32
N ASN A 91 -9.08 4.28 9.47
CA ASN A 91 -8.68 3.54 10.67
C ASN A 91 -8.40 4.48 11.85
N SER A 92 -8.70 4.05 13.08
CA SER A 92 -8.32 4.78 14.29
C SER A 92 -6.79 4.97 14.40
N MET A 93 -6.37 6.18 14.73
CA MET A 93 -4.97 6.54 15.03
C MET A 93 -4.75 6.74 16.54
N ALA A 94 -5.67 6.27 17.39
CA ALA A 94 -5.62 6.48 18.84
C ALA A 94 -4.31 5.99 19.50
N ASN A 95 -3.69 4.94 18.97
CA ASN A 95 -2.45 4.36 19.48
C ASN A 95 -1.20 4.86 18.72
N TRP A 96 -1.26 6.03 18.09
CA TRP A 96 -0.15 6.69 17.39
C TRP A 96 1.06 6.87 18.30
N ARG A 97 2.15 6.18 17.99
CA ARG A 97 3.44 6.29 18.67
C ARG A 97 4.53 5.71 17.78
N ARG A 98 5.79 6.05 18.08
CA ARG A 98 6.97 5.45 17.44
C ARG A 98 6.83 3.92 17.40
N ASN A 99 7.25 3.33 16.28
CA ASN A 99 7.31 1.89 16.07
C ASN A 99 5.93 1.20 15.98
N VAL A 100 4.93 1.91 15.51
CA VAL A 100 3.65 1.34 15.10
C VAL A 100 3.47 1.59 13.60
N ALA A 101 3.09 0.55 12.86
CA ALA A 101 2.59 0.71 11.51
C ALA A 101 1.08 0.51 11.50
N LYS A 102 0.43 1.02 10.44
CA LYS A 102 -1.00 0.78 10.17
C LYS A 102 -1.22 0.64 8.66
N GLN A 103 -2.24 -0.11 8.28
CA GLN A 103 -2.81 0.08 6.94
C GLN A 103 -3.55 1.42 6.95
N PHE A 104 -3.16 2.29 6.02
CA PHE A 104 -3.60 3.65 5.87
C PHE A 104 -4.56 3.73 4.70
N VAL A 105 -5.84 3.51 4.97
CA VAL A 105 -6.90 3.54 3.96
C VAL A 105 -7.53 4.94 3.93
N GLN A 106 -7.63 5.50 2.73
CA GLN A 106 -8.14 6.85 2.48
C GLN A 106 -9.38 6.79 1.59
N CYS A 107 -10.39 7.58 1.93
CA CYS A 107 -11.63 7.69 1.17
C CYS A 107 -11.89 9.13 0.71
N SER A 108 -12.69 9.26 -0.35
CA SER A 108 -13.25 10.54 -0.78
C SER A 108 -14.33 11.02 0.19
N ALA A 109 -14.80 12.26 0.03
CA ALA A 109 -15.93 12.80 0.80
C ALA A 109 -17.19 11.91 0.71
N ASP A 110 -17.43 11.29 -0.46
CA ASP A 110 -18.57 10.37 -0.67
C ASP A 110 -18.35 8.95 -0.11
N GLY A 111 -17.26 8.71 0.65
CA GLY A 111 -16.97 7.41 1.26
C GLY A 111 -16.32 6.36 0.33
N ASN A 112 -16.12 6.67 -0.96
CA ASN A 112 -15.44 5.77 -1.89
C ASN A 112 -13.93 5.67 -1.60
N ILE A 113 -13.37 4.46 -1.71
CA ILE A 113 -11.94 4.23 -1.51
C ILE A 113 -11.14 4.97 -2.59
N VAL A 114 -10.23 5.84 -2.16
CA VAL A 114 -9.23 6.48 -3.03
C VAL A 114 -8.01 5.57 -3.17
N GLY A 115 -7.64 4.91 -2.08
CA GLY A 115 -6.64 3.84 -2.07
C GLY A 115 -6.14 3.52 -0.67
N ASP A 116 -5.10 2.72 -0.58
CA ASP A 116 -4.44 2.36 0.67
C ASP A 116 -2.90 2.29 0.57
N GLY A 117 -2.27 2.21 1.73
CA GLY A 117 -0.84 1.99 1.87
C GLY A 117 -0.47 1.59 3.29
N ILE A 118 0.82 1.41 3.56
CA ILE A 118 1.31 1.21 4.93
C ILE A 118 1.90 2.53 5.43
N ILE A 119 1.36 3.04 6.53
CA ILE A 119 1.98 4.16 7.25
C ILE A 119 2.85 3.61 8.38
N PHE A 120 4.13 3.96 8.35
CA PHE A 120 5.11 3.65 9.39
C PHE A 120 5.27 4.89 10.26
N ILE A 121 4.89 4.82 11.54
CA ILE A 121 5.08 5.91 12.48
C ILE A 121 6.53 5.84 12.95
N LEU A 122 7.37 6.65 12.31
CA LEU A 122 8.81 6.60 12.50
C LEU A 122 9.23 7.25 13.80
N GLU A 123 8.59 8.37 14.12
CA GLU A 123 8.64 9.16 15.36
C GLU A 123 7.26 9.82 15.57
N GLU A 124 6.99 10.44 16.72
CA GLU A 124 5.67 11.07 16.97
C GLU A 124 5.32 12.15 15.95
N SER A 125 6.32 12.89 15.47
CA SER A 125 6.21 13.96 14.48
C SER A 125 6.67 13.54 13.08
N LYS A 126 6.87 12.24 12.81
CA LYS A 126 7.38 11.76 11.53
C LYS A 126 6.78 10.42 11.11
N ALA A 127 6.19 10.37 9.93
CA ALA A 127 5.67 9.15 9.33
C ALA A 127 6.22 8.93 7.91
N ASN A 128 6.25 7.68 7.49
CA ASN A 128 6.55 7.28 6.12
C ASN A 128 5.36 6.47 5.59
N ILE A 129 4.71 6.96 4.54
CA ILE A 129 3.58 6.30 3.88
C ILE A 129 4.12 5.61 2.63
N VAL A 130 3.91 4.30 2.53
CA VAL A 130 4.36 3.48 1.40
C VAL A 130 3.13 2.99 0.64
N ASN A 131 3.00 3.41 -0.61
CA ASN A 131 1.78 3.19 -1.38
C ASN A 131 2.00 3.24 -2.90
N LYS A 132 0.91 3.05 -3.64
CA LYS A 132 0.84 3.45 -5.06
C LYS A 132 0.73 4.98 -5.16
N PRO A 133 1.16 5.59 -6.29
CA PRO A 133 1.15 7.05 -6.46
C PRO A 133 -0.18 7.75 -6.12
N VAL A 134 -1.33 7.07 -6.29
CA VAL A 134 -2.66 7.62 -6.00
C VAL A 134 -2.81 8.13 -4.57
N ASN A 135 -2.37 7.36 -3.57
CA ASN A 135 -2.46 7.72 -2.16
C ASN A 135 -1.49 8.84 -1.77
N ALA A 136 -0.29 8.83 -2.36
CA ALA A 136 0.67 9.92 -2.16
C ALA A 136 0.09 11.23 -2.69
N ASN A 137 -0.50 11.21 -3.89
CA ASN A 137 -1.15 12.39 -4.48
C ASN A 137 -2.30 12.91 -3.62
N TRP A 138 -3.16 12.02 -3.10
CA TRP A 138 -4.25 12.40 -2.21
C TRP A 138 -3.73 13.08 -0.93
N THR A 139 -2.73 12.47 -0.30
CA THR A 139 -2.09 13.02 0.90
C THR A 139 -1.47 14.40 0.61
N MET A 140 -0.68 14.52 -0.47
CA MET A 140 -0.06 15.80 -0.84
C MET A 140 -1.09 16.89 -1.12
N TYR A 141 -2.18 16.55 -1.84
CA TYR A 141 -3.27 17.50 -2.09
C TYR A 141 -3.86 18.05 -0.79
N HIS A 142 -4.19 17.20 0.18
CA HIS A 142 -4.75 17.67 1.44
C HIS A 142 -3.75 18.45 2.31
N ALA A 143 -2.48 18.06 2.31
CA ALA A 143 -1.44 18.85 2.99
C ALA A 143 -1.33 20.27 2.42
N GLU A 144 -1.41 20.44 1.09
CA GLU A 144 -1.40 21.75 0.44
C GLU A 144 -2.67 22.58 0.71
N LYS A 145 -3.82 21.94 0.97
CA LYS A 145 -5.12 22.62 1.08
C LYS A 145 -5.59 22.90 2.49
N GLU A 146 -5.20 22.08 3.47
CA GLU A 146 -5.80 22.08 4.80
C GLU A 146 -4.96 22.80 5.87
N GLY A 147 -3.79 23.32 5.48
CA GLY A 147 -3.02 24.24 6.33
C GLY A 147 -2.37 23.61 7.57
N PHE A 148 -2.19 22.29 7.57
CA PHE A 148 -1.43 21.59 8.63
C PHE A 148 0.05 21.97 8.58
N ASP A 149 0.66 22.11 9.76
CA ASP A 149 2.12 22.32 9.86
C ASP A 149 2.86 20.99 9.69
N VAL A 150 3.02 20.60 8.42
CA VAL A 150 3.77 19.42 7.98
C VAL A 150 4.59 19.75 6.73
N SER A 151 5.77 19.14 6.66
CA SER A 151 6.61 19.09 5.47
C SER A 151 6.48 17.72 4.81
N LEU A 152 6.56 17.72 3.48
CA LEU A 152 6.44 16.51 2.67
C LEU A 152 7.74 16.26 1.91
N ASP A 153 8.17 15.02 1.89
CA ASP A 153 9.33 14.59 1.12
C ASP A 153 9.01 13.31 0.34
N LEU A 154 8.86 13.46 -0.99
CA LEU A 154 8.44 12.40 -1.90
C LEU A 154 9.65 11.65 -2.46
N ASP A 155 9.66 10.32 -2.32
CA ASP A 155 10.53 9.39 -3.03
C ASP A 155 9.67 8.48 -3.90
N SER A 156 9.46 8.89 -5.16
CA SER A 156 8.63 8.14 -6.10
C SER A 156 9.19 6.73 -6.34
N ARG A 157 8.33 5.81 -6.78
CA ARG A 157 8.76 4.48 -7.25
C ARG A 157 9.67 4.56 -8.48
N ALA A 158 10.47 3.52 -8.71
CA ALA A 158 11.50 3.50 -9.76
C ALA A 158 10.95 3.61 -11.20
N LEU A 159 9.67 3.29 -11.42
CA LEU A 159 9.02 3.48 -12.71
C LEU A 159 8.78 4.96 -13.05
N ASP A 160 8.64 5.80 -12.03
CA ASP A 160 8.25 7.21 -12.19
C ASP A 160 9.45 8.16 -11.97
N ASN A 161 10.63 7.65 -11.61
CA ASN A 161 11.85 8.44 -11.48
C ASN A 161 13.14 7.63 -11.70
N LYS A 162 14.21 8.32 -12.10
CA LYS A 162 15.55 7.72 -12.32
C LYS A 162 16.51 7.88 -11.14
N ARG A 163 16.05 8.41 -10.01
CA ARG A 163 16.92 8.69 -8.85
C ARG A 163 17.12 7.39 -8.06
N ARG A 164 18.18 7.38 -7.24
CA ARG A 164 18.36 6.31 -6.28
C ARG A 164 17.27 6.41 -5.21
N ARG A 165 16.62 5.29 -4.92
CA ARG A 165 15.67 5.16 -3.80
C ARG A 165 16.32 5.54 -2.48
N LYS A 166 15.57 6.19 -1.58
CA LYS A 166 16.09 6.62 -0.27
C LYS A 166 16.26 5.46 0.70
N CYS A 167 15.37 4.47 0.63
CA CYS A 167 15.42 3.27 1.45
C CYS A 167 15.39 2.01 0.59
N TYR A 168 15.88 0.91 1.16
CA TYR A 168 15.57 -0.42 0.69
C TYR A 168 14.42 -0.99 1.53
N ARG A 169 13.65 -1.91 0.96
CA ARG A 169 12.58 -2.63 1.66
C ARG A 169 12.58 -4.09 1.23
N PHE A 170 12.79 -4.96 2.22
CA PHE A 170 12.75 -6.39 2.04
C PHE A 170 11.76 -7.01 3.03
N GLU A 171 11.13 -8.11 2.63
CA GLU A 171 10.38 -8.96 3.55
C GLU A 171 10.93 -10.38 3.50
N VAL A 172 11.07 -11.00 4.67
CA VAL A 172 11.34 -12.43 4.79
C VAL A 172 10.03 -13.10 5.20
N GLN A 173 9.53 -14.01 4.35
CA GLN A 173 8.21 -14.64 4.52
C GLN A 173 8.29 -16.15 4.37
N GLY A 174 7.29 -16.86 4.91
CA GLY A 174 7.20 -18.32 4.91
C GLY A 174 7.52 -18.95 6.28
N PRO A 175 7.25 -20.26 6.44
CA PRO A 175 7.35 -20.95 7.73
C PRO A 175 8.76 -20.89 8.34
N ASN A 176 9.81 -20.82 7.53
CA ASN A 176 11.20 -20.76 8.00
C ASN A 176 11.71 -19.32 8.24
N ALA A 177 10.91 -18.30 7.95
CA ALA A 177 11.34 -16.90 7.99
C ALA A 177 11.81 -16.45 9.38
N TRP A 178 11.08 -16.83 10.43
CA TRP A 178 11.38 -16.40 11.80
C TRP A 178 12.75 -16.92 12.27
N GLY A 179 13.02 -18.21 12.07
CA GLY A 179 14.30 -18.81 12.44
C GLY A 179 15.48 -18.23 11.65
N ILE A 180 15.28 -17.85 10.38
CA ILE A 180 16.29 -17.14 9.58
C ILE A 180 16.58 -15.76 10.21
N LEU A 181 15.54 -15.01 10.56
CA LEU A 181 15.69 -13.67 11.15
C LEU A 181 16.38 -13.72 12.52
N GLU A 182 16.03 -14.67 13.39
CA GLU A 182 16.68 -14.84 14.70
C GLU A 182 18.16 -15.22 14.56
N LYS A 183 18.48 -16.09 13.58
CA LYS A 183 19.87 -16.42 13.26
C LYS A 183 20.66 -15.19 12.81
N LEU A 184 20.09 -14.34 11.97
CA LEU A 184 20.73 -13.09 11.52
C LEU A 184 20.87 -12.07 12.66
N ASN A 185 19.86 -12.00 13.53
CA ASN A 185 19.84 -11.14 14.71
C ASN A 185 20.86 -11.55 15.79
N GLY A 186 21.28 -12.81 15.79
CA GLY A 186 22.19 -13.38 16.79
C GLY A 186 21.49 -13.82 18.08
N GLY A 187 20.17 -13.93 18.06
CA GLY A 187 19.35 -14.32 19.21
C GLY A 187 17.85 -14.12 18.98
N PRO A 188 17.02 -14.50 19.95
CA PRO A 188 15.57 -14.42 19.85
C PRO A 188 15.06 -13.01 19.54
N ILE A 189 14.04 -12.90 18.70
CA ILE A 189 13.34 -11.64 18.43
C ILE A 189 12.09 -11.61 19.32
N THR A 190 12.03 -10.68 20.26
CA THR A 190 10.94 -10.60 21.25
C THR A 190 10.25 -9.24 21.23
N GLY A 191 8.96 -9.19 21.63
CA GLY A 191 8.24 -7.94 21.87
C GLY A 191 7.56 -7.32 20.64
N PHE A 192 7.58 -8.01 19.49
CA PHE A 192 6.92 -7.53 18.28
C PHE A 192 5.50 -8.12 18.20
N THR A 193 4.48 -7.27 18.19
CA THR A 193 3.10 -7.66 17.82
C THR A 193 2.89 -7.48 16.32
N PHE A 194 1.80 -8.01 15.74
CA PHE A 194 1.46 -7.71 14.35
C PHE A 194 1.39 -6.20 14.12
N PHE A 195 2.06 -5.72 13.07
CA PHE A 195 2.26 -4.30 12.76
C PHE A 195 3.02 -3.48 13.82
N GLY A 196 3.59 -4.14 14.83
CA GLY A 196 4.61 -3.57 15.70
C GLY A 196 5.96 -3.54 15.01
N MET A 197 6.73 -2.49 15.26
CA MET A 197 8.07 -2.31 14.71
C MET A 197 9.12 -2.34 15.82
N GLY A 198 10.36 -2.53 15.43
CA GLY A 198 11.51 -2.46 16.30
C GLY A 198 12.78 -2.47 15.47
N GLU A 199 13.87 -2.90 16.09
CA GLU A 199 15.18 -3.01 15.45
C GLU A 199 15.73 -4.42 15.65
N ILE A 200 16.41 -4.93 14.63
CA ILE A 200 17.15 -6.20 14.67
C ILE A 200 18.55 -6.00 14.12
N SER A 201 19.47 -6.91 14.41
CA SER A 201 20.80 -6.95 13.80
C SER A 201 20.77 -7.78 12.52
N ILE A 202 21.36 -7.27 11.44
CA ILE A 202 21.67 -8.06 10.24
C ILE A 202 23.09 -7.73 9.82
N ALA A 203 23.98 -8.74 9.82
CA ALA A 203 25.38 -8.57 9.43
C ALA A 203 26.08 -7.40 10.17
N GLY A 204 25.81 -7.24 11.47
CA GLY A 204 26.38 -6.17 12.31
C GLY A 204 25.79 -4.78 12.08
N ARG A 205 24.70 -4.66 11.29
CA ARG A 205 23.96 -3.42 11.10
C ARG A 205 22.63 -3.48 11.85
N THR A 206 22.31 -2.42 12.59
CA THR A 206 20.96 -2.21 13.12
C THR A 206 20.03 -1.87 11.97
N VAL A 207 18.98 -2.65 11.79
CA VAL A 207 17.94 -2.43 10.78
C VAL A 207 16.58 -2.32 11.45
N ARG A 208 15.75 -1.41 10.97
CA ARG A 208 14.36 -1.29 11.42
C ARG A 208 13.54 -2.43 10.81
N ALA A 209 12.74 -3.08 11.64
CA ALA A 209 11.92 -4.22 11.26
C ALA A 209 10.45 -3.99 11.62
N LEU A 210 9.54 -4.48 10.79
CA LEU A 210 8.09 -4.53 11.01
C LEU A 210 7.69 -6.00 11.14
N ARG A 211 6.92 -6.35 12.18
CA ARG A 211 6.30 -7.69 12.25
C ARG A 211 5.11 -7.75 11.32
N HIS A 212 5.30 -8.50 10.24
CA HIS A 212 4.34 -8.72 9.18
C HIS A 212 4.15 -10.22 8.92
N GLY A 213 3.11 -10.57 8.18
CA GLY A 213 2.82 -11.94 7.75
C GLY A 213 1.74 -11.94 6.68
N MET A 214 2.11 -12.26 5.44
CA MET A 214 1.18 -12.31 4.28
C MET A 214 1.25 -13.63 3.51
N ALA A 215 2.25 -14.48 3.77
CA ALA A 215 2.45 -15.73 3.06
C ALA A 215 1.87 -16.92 3.84
N GLY A 216 0.54 -17.06 3.81
CA GLY A 216 -0.11 -18.31 4.22
C GLY A 216 -0.34 -18.47 5.72
N ALA A 217 -0.94 -17.48 6.37
CA ALA A 217 -1.39 -17.62 7.77
C ALA A 217 -2.43 -18.73 7.97
N ALA A 218 -3.05 -19.24 6.88
CA ALA A 218 -4.00 -20.33 6.91
C ALA A 218 -3.91 -21.20 5.64
N GLU A 219 -4.13 -22.50 5.82
CA GLU A 219 -4.17 -23.50 4.75
C GLU A 219 -5.59 -23.61 4.15
N PRO A 220 -5.75 -24.01 2.87
CA PRO A 220 -7.06 -24.34 2.33
C PRO A 220 -7.81 -25.34 3.23
N GLY A 221 -9.08 -25.09 3.50
CA GLY A 221 -9.91 -25.82 4.46
C GLY A 221 -9.83 -25.29 5.90
N THR A 222 -8.95 -24.32 6.21
CA THR A 222 -8.94 -23.70 7.54
C THR A 222 -10.23 -22.90 7.75
N GLU A 223 -10.96 -23.22 8.81
CA GLU A 223 -12.07 -22.41 9.29
C GLU A 223 -11.53 -21.17 10.01
N VAL A 224 -12.00 -19.99 9.62
CA VAL A 224 -11.65 -18.72 10.25
C VAL A 224 -12.92 -17.92 10.53
N SER A 225 -12.97 -17.16 11.64
CA SER A 225 -14.00 -16.15 11.85
C SER A 225 -13.49 -14.79 11.37
N LEU A 226 -14.32 -14.09 10.60
CA LEU A 226 -14.14 -12.70 10.23
C LEU A 226 -15.05 -11.86 11.11
N THR A 227 -14.47 -11.04 11.99
CA THR A 227 -15.23 -10.02 12.71
C THR A 227 -15.40 -8.79 11.82
N TRP A 228 -16.64 -8.50 11.44
CA TRP A 228 -17.02 -7.31 10.69
C TRP A 228 -17.52 -6.22 11.64
N GLY A 229 -16.96 -5.01 11.52
CA GLY A 229 -17.31 -3.84 12.33
C GLY A 229 -16.29 -3.51 13.43
N GLU A 230 -16.30 -2.26 13.87
CA GLU A 230 -15.53 -1.75 14.99
C GLU A 230 -16.19 -2.11 16.35
N PRO A 231 -15.39 -2.24 17.42
CA PRO A 231 -15.91 -2.44 18.78
C PRO A 231 -16.90 -1.35 19.20
N ASP A 232 -17.80 -1.69 20.12
CA ASP A 232 -18.76 -0.76 20.75
C ASP A 232 -19.61 0.04 19.76
N GLY A 233 -19.79 -0.49 18.56
CA GLY A 233 -20.67 0.01 17.50
C GLY A 233 -20.13 1.18 16.68
N GLY A 234 -18.81 1.39 16.67
CA GLY A 234 -18.16 2.42 15.87
C GLY A 234 -17.48 3.51 16.69
N THR A 235 -16.42 4.08 16.13
CA THR A 235 -15.74 5.28 16.63
C THR A 235 -16.58 6.54 16.43
N ALA A 236 -16.18 7.65 17.06
CA ALA A 236 -16.84 8.96 16.88
C ALA A 236 -16.58 9.61 15.50
N LYS A 237 -16.04 8.84 14.55
CA LYS A 237 -15.72 9.34 13.22
C LYS A 237 -17.01 9.55 12.43
N PRO A 238 -17.22 10.73 11.81
CA PRO A 238 -18.44 11.02 11.04
C PRO A 238 -18.69 10.05 9.88
N THR A 239 -17.63 9.42 9.35
CA THR A 239 -17.69 8.46 8.25
C THR A 239 -17.99 7.03 8.68
N VAL A 240 -18.14 6.78 9.98
CA VAL A 240 -18.43 5.44 10.52
C VAL A 240 -19.89 5.42 10.97
N GLU A 241 -20.72 4.69 10.23
CA GLU A 241 -22.11 4.44 10.64
C GLU A 241 -22.16 3.62 11.93
N ARG A 242 -23.20 3.82 12.75
CA ARG A 242 -23.39 2.99 13.95
C ARG A 242 -23.78 1.57 13.54
N HIS A 243 -23.11 0.58 14.12
CA HIS A 243 -23.28 -0.82 13.75
C HIS A 243 -23.18 -1.75 14.97
N VAL A 244 -23.39 -3.04 14.75
CA VAL A 244 -23.11 -4.11 15.72
C VAL A 244 -22.04 -5.01 15.11
N GLN A 245 -21.02 -5.38 15.88
CA GLN A 245 -20.01 -6.31 15.38
C GLN A 245 -20.66 -7.65 15.03
N THR A 246 -20.35 -8.15 13.85
CA THR A 246 -20.90 -9.39 13.32
C THR A 246 -19.75 -10.34 13.03
N GLU A 247 -19.80 -11.55 13.58
CA GLU A 247 -18.88 -12.61 13.16
C GLU A 247 -19.43 -13.35 11.94
N ILE A 248 -18.58 -13.53 10.94
CA ILE A 248 -18.86 -14.26 9.70
C ILE A 248 -17.93 -15.47 9.67
N ALA A 249 -18.50 -16.67 9.59
CA ALA A 249 -17.73 -17.89 9.41
C ALA A 249 -17.22 -18.00 7.97
N CYS A 250 -15.94 -18.29 7.81
CA CYS A 250 -15.26 -18.39 6.53
C CYS A 250 -14.44 -19.68 6.46
N ILE A 251 -14.29 -20.23 5.25
CA ILE A 251 -13.36 -21.33 4.96
C ILE A 251 -12.34 -20.81 3.95
N VAL A 252 -11.06 -21.07 4.20
CA VAL A 252 -9.99 -20.70 3.27
C VAL A 252 -10.06 -21.62 2.06
N GLU A 253 -10.24 -21.07 0.87
CA GLU A 253 -10.25 -21.82 -0.40
C GLU A 253 -8.89 -21.72 -1.11
N PRO A 254 -8.51 -22.69 -1.98
CA PRO A 254 -7.31 -22.59 -2.77
C PRO A 254 -7.39 -21.44 -3.79
N CYS A 255 -6.24 -20.85 -4.11
CA CYS A 255 -6.14 -19.82 -5.15
C CYS A 255 -6.55 -20.40 -6.52
N PRO A 256 -7.31 -19.67 -7.37
CA PRO A 256 -7.84 -20.16 -8.64
C PRO A 256 -6.80 -20.26 -9.77
N ILE A 257 -5.58 -20.73 -9.48
CA ILE A 257 -4.59 -21.08 -10.50
C ILE A 257 -4.86 -22.52 -10.94
N SER A 258 -4.99 -22.75 -12.24
CA SER A 258 -5.28 -24.08 -12.78
C SER A 258 -4.21 -25.10 -12.37
N ILE A 259 -4.64 -26.34 -12.15
CA ILE A 259 -3.74 -27.46 -11.78
C ILE A 259 -2.65 -27.64 -12.83
N GLU A 260 -3.01 -27.55 -14.11
CA GLU A 260 -2.05 -27.59 -15.23
C GLU A 260 -0.98 -26.50 -15.10
N ALA A 261 -1.36 -25.26 -14.75
CA ALA A 261 -0.38 -24.20 -14.57
C ALA A 261 0.56 -24.44 -13.37
N ARG A 262 0.06 -25.10 -12.32
CA ARG A 262 0.83 -25.48 -11.13
C ARG A 262 1.79 -26.64 -11.36
N GLU A 263 1.37 -27.64 -12.14
CA GLU A 263 2.06 -28.93 -12.24
C GLU A 263 2.85 -29.10 -13.53
N ALA A 264 2.32 -28.66 -14.68
CA ALA A 264 2.86 -29.01 -15.99
C ALA A 264 3.93 -28.04 -16.51
N TYR A 265 3.95 -26.78 -16.08
CA TYR A 265 4.88 -25.79 -16.64
C TYR A 265 6.32 -25.87 -16.08
N ARG A 266 6.72 -26.94 -15.36
CA ARG A 266 8.09 -27.12 -14.82
C ARG A 266 9.09 -27.39 -15.95
N ASN A 267 9.64 -26.33 -16.55
CA ASN A 267 10.80 -26.41 -17.44
C ASN A 267 12.09 -26.39 -16.62
#